data_AF-A0A949ZF76-F1
#
_entry.id   AF-A0A949ZF76-F1
#
_cell.length_a   1.000
_cell.length_b   1.000
_cell.length_c   1.000
_cell.angle_alpha   90.00
_cell.angle_beta   90.00
_cell.angle_gamma   90.00
#
_symmetry.space_group_name_H-M   'P 1'
#
loop_
_entity.id
_entity.type
_entity.pdbx_description
1 polymer ?
#
loop_
_entity_poly.entity_id
_entity_poly.type
_entity_poly.pdbx_seq_one_letter_code
_entity_poly.pdbx_strand_id
1 'polypeptide(L)'
;MRRPLVLAFALLAAACAPSGAAIRATSPAVSPTPTVAEISARLTTAQNDMFANRYAAADDAYATLLTEAAKSSSVHAALALFLNYRSDPADALAQARMAVSLDRSSGTAEAVLCRVDDWSGYLPDAVGAGRAAVALDASDPLAHLFLAEALADSGDLAGSQSQLDAANGLIVRQPSPFLRAEALREAANLDGDSGKRDAQVAALQQARDLQSGWLYRTSELVEAEVSAGQNDAARQTLESVTAQSPDDFDTLQTLGDDALFVGDGQAALTLWQRALAIDPTSVTALDAVGELEVAAKNDVNSAVSDFERALTIDPSDDQAAAYLVALARYVQKKPEFAAQEIASAIAKDANAHSVHPPPAPQPDLLQQQAASKALAAVNAVRAAAGLPPVHLDNALGASATSHSFYWLFNNVSPSVAGLGIHQETPGLPGYSGMYPWDRAVAFGYPNQRIGEDITHQDTPGAAVNDWVDSVYHRFAILRPDLTAVGYGQADVGSLLMEDMEFGFAPPSSAVPVLYPAAGQTSVATTFVDNELPDPVPAGDPRTTGYPVTVTFSVADGVALSSFTLSDPSGVAVPAYVLSPSTSTENSASLLPVSPLHTKTSYTARIVASIDGRPYDTTWSFTTAS
;
A
#
# COMPACT_ATOMS: atom_id res chain seq x y z
N MET A 1 4.07 -1.10 -7.31
CA MET A 1 3.31 -1.09 -6.05
C MET A 1 3.61 -2.36 -5.26
N ARG A 2 4.57 -2.33 -4.32
CA ARG A 2 4.52 -3.29 -3.19
C ARG A 2 3.34 -2.81 -2.33
N ARG A 3 2.43 -3.70 -1.96
CA ARG A 3 1.26 -3.35 -1.12
C ARG A 3 1.71 -2.54 0.10
N PRO A 4 1.03 -1.45 0.49
CA PRO A 4 1.23 -0.92 1.83
C PRO A 4 0.82 -2.03 2.80
N LEU A 5 1.78 -2.52 3.58
CA LEU A 5 1.48 -3.32 4.77
C LEU A 5 0.63 -2.44 5.69
N VAL A 6 -0.66 -2.78 5.81
CA VAL A 6 -1.53 -2.20 6.82
C VAL A 6 -1.01 -2.66 8.18
N LEU A 7 -0.12 -1.87 8.78
CA LEU A 7 0.33 -2.02 10.15
C LEU A 7 -0.79 -1.53 11.08
N ALA A 8 -1.73 -2.42 11.41
CA ALA A 8 -2.71 -2.17 12.44
C ALA A 8 -2.03 -2.20 13.82
N PHE A 9 -1.68 -1.03 14.35
CA PHE A 9 -1.34 -0.88 15.78
C PHE A 9 -2.63 -0.79 16.60
N ALA A 10 -2.99 -1.87 17.30
CA ALA A 10 -3.98 -1.81 18.37
C ALA A 10 -3.34 -2.25 19.70
N LEU A 11 -3.09 -1.27 20.57
CA LEU A 11 -2.59 -1.45 21.92
C LEU A 11 -3.72 -1.13 22.89
N LEU A 12 -4.39 -2.15 23.45
CA LEU A 12 -5.22 -1.99 24.64
C LEU A 12 -5.07 -3.19 25.57
N ALA A 13 -4.29 -2.99 26.64
CA ALA A 13 -4.23 -3.89 27.78
C ALA A 13 -5.52 -3.74 28.62
N ALA A 14 -6.46 -4.67 28.46
CA ALA A 14 -7.57 -4.84 29.40
C ALA A 14 -7.26 -5.99 30.36
N ALA A 15 -6.81 -5.65 31.56
CA ALA A 15 -6.66 -6.59 32.66
C ALA A 15 -8.05 -6.99 33.19
N CYS A 16 -8.53 -8.17 32.82
CA CYS A 16 -9.71 -8.79 33.44
C CYS A 16 -9.30 -9.61 34.68
N ALA A 17 -9.75 -9.18 35.86
CA ALA A 17 -9.68 -9.96 37.10
C ALA A 17 -10.68 -11.14 37.05
N PRO A 18 -10.34 -12.32 37.60
CA PRO A 18 -11.23 -13.47 37.54
C PRO A 18 -12.34 -13.37 38.59
N SER A 19 -13.58 -13.55 38.14
CA SER A 19 -14.76 -13.72 39.00
C SER A 19 -14.75 -15.13 39.61
N GLY A 20 -14.93 -15.19 40.93
CA GLY A 20 -14.87 -16.42 41.70
C GLY A 20 -16.12 -17.30 41.54
N ALA A 21 -15.90 -18.54 41.10
CA ALA A 21 -16.77 -19.67 41.42
C ALA A 21 -15.89 -20.85 41.86
N ALA A 22 -16.06 -21.26 43.13
CA ALA A 22 -15.29 -22.35 43.72
C ALA A 22 -15.70 -23.70 43.11
N ILE A 23 -14.93 -24.18 42.14
CA ILE A 23 -14.98 -25.57 41.68
C ILE A 23 -13.91 -26.35 42.45
N ARG A 24 -14.31 -27.47 43.06
CA ARG A 24 -13.41 -28.41 43.76
C ARG A 24 -12.25 -28.79 42.82
N ALA A 25 -11.04 -28.39 43.20
CA ALA A 25 -9.81 -28.78 42.53
C ALA A 25 -9.59 -30.29 42.68
N THR A 26 -9.94 -31.06 41.65
CA THR A 26 -9.19 -32.27 41.32
C THR A 26 -7.90 -31.79 40.67
N SER A 27 -6.74 -32.12 41.25
CA SER A 27 -5.44 -31.86 40.65
C SER A 27 -5.46 -32.34 39.20
N PRO A 28 -5.11 -31.50 38.20
CA PRO A 28 -4.90 -32.00 36.85
C PRO A 28 -3.77 -33.02 36.94
N ALA A 29 -3.98 -34.22 36.43
CA ALA A 29 -2.86 -35.11 36.15
C ALA A 29 -1.91 -34.30 35.26
N VAL A 30 -0.65 -34.13 35.70
CA VAL A 30 0.39 -33.53 34.86
C VAL A 30 0.53 -34.47 33.66
N SER A 31 0.01 -34.07 32.50
CA SER A 31 0.29 -34.74 31.24
C SER A 31 1.82 -34.80 31.10
N PRO A 32 2.40 -35.97 30.78
CA PRO A 32 3.85 -36.07 30.60
C PRO A 32 4.29 -35.07 29.53
N THR A 33 5.42 -34.40 29.76
CA THR A 33 6.04 -33.52 28.75
C THR A 33 6.22 -34.31 27.46
N PRO A 34 5.71 -33.81 26.31
CA PRO A 34 5.79 -34.54 25.06
C PRO A 34 7.25 -34.76 24.66
N THR A 35 7.54 -35.95 24.14
CA THR A 35 8.84 -36.30 23.58
C THR A 35 9.13 -35.47 22.32
N VAL A 36 10.40 -35.37 21.94
CA VAL A 36 10.81 -34.68 20.71
C VAL A 36 10.11 -35.25 19.46
N ALA A 37 9.89 -36.57 19.42
CA ALA A 37 9.19 -37.24 18.33
C ALA A 37 7.69 -36.86 18.28
N GLU A 38 7.03 -36.77 19.45
CA GLU A 38 5.64 -36.33 19.54
C GLU A 38 5.49 -34.85 19.16
N ILE A 39 6.42 -33.99 19.60
CA ILE A 39 6.46 -32.58 19.19
C ILE A 39 6.61 -32.48 17.67
N SER A 40 7.58 -33.19 17.08
CA SER A 40 7.83 -33.17 15.63
C SER A 40 6.62 -33.63 14.83
N ALA A 41 5.95 -34.71 15.22
CA ALA A 41 4.75 -35.19 14.53
C ALA A 41 3.59 -34.17 14.59
N ARG A 42 3.44 -33.48 15.72
CA ARG A 42 2.41 -32.44 15.89
C ARG A 42 2.73 -31.17 15.11
N LEU A 43 4.01 -30.78 15.03
CA LEU A 43 4.45 -29.68 14.16
C LEU A 43 4.16 -29.98 12.69
N THR A 44 4.44 -31.20 12.23
CA THR A 44 4.05 -31.62 10.87
C THR A 44 2.54 -31.57 10.65
N THR A 45 1.74 -31.91 11.67
CA THR A 45 0.28 -31.82 11.57
C THR A 45 -0.18 -30.37 11.44
N ALA A 46 0.31 -29.47 12.30
CA ALA A 46 0.00 -28.04 12.24
C ALA A 46 0.42 -27.43 10.88
N GLN A 47 1.58 -27.82 10.36
CA GLN A 47 2.05 -27.39 9.04
C GLN A 47 1.14 -27.91 7.90
N ASN A 48 0.64 -29.14 8.00
CA ASN A 48 -0.32 -29.67 7.02
C ASN A 48 -1.68 -28.99 7.09
N ASP A 49 -2.11 -28.55 8.28
CA ASP A 49 -3.30 -27.71 8.45
C ASP A 49 -3.11 -26.36 7.75
N MET A 50 -1.95 -25.72 7.93
CA MET A 50 -1.58 -24.49 7.21
C MET A 50 -1.64 -24.67 5.68
N PHE A 51 -0.98 -25.69 5.13
CA PHE A 51 -1.00 -25.95 3.69
C PHE A 51 -2.36 -26.37 3.13
N ALA A 52 -3.32 -26.68 4.00
CA ALA A 52 -4.71 -26.95 3.64
C ALA A 52 -5.65 -25.77 3.93
N ASN A 53 -5.11 -24.58 4.25
CA ASN A 53 -5.81 -23.35 4.64
C ASN A 53 -6.67 -23.49 5.91
N ARG A 54 -6.41 -24.48 6.76
CA ARG A 54 -7.07 -24.63 8.07
C ARG A 54 -6.29 -23.88 9.14
N TYR A 55 -6.19 -22.55 9.01
CA TYR A 55 -5.32 -21.76 9.90
C TYR A 55 -5.81 -21.74 11.35
N ALA A 56 -7.11 -21.72 11.61
CA ALA A 56 -7.64 -21.87 12.97
C ALA A 56 -7.21 -23.20 13.64
N ALA A 57 -7.17 -24.31 12.89
CA ALA A 57 -6.69 -25.58 13.42
C ALA A 57 -5.18 -25.55 13.70
N ALA A 58 -4.41 -24.89 12.82
CA ALA A 58 -2.98 -24.69 13.02
C ALA A 58 -2.70 -23.80 14.26
N ASP A 59 -3.45 -22.71 14.47
CA ASP A 59 -3.39 -21.87 15.67
C ASP A 59 -3.57 -22.70 16.94
N ASP A 60 -4.67 -23.44 17.02
CA ASP A 60 -4.99 -24.28 18.17
C ASP A 60 -3.88 -25.30 18.45
N ALA A 61 -3.33 -25.89 17.38
CA ALA A 61 -2.21 -26.83 17.48
C ALA A 61 -0.95 -26.15 18.03
N TYR A 62 -0.59 -24.97 17.52
CA TYR A 62 0.57 -24.21 18.00
C TYR A 62 0.38 -23.67 19.42
N ALA A 63 -0.80 -23.17 19.77
CA ALA A 63 -1.13 -22.71 21.13
C ALA A 63 -0.99 -23.85 22.15
N THR A 64 -1.47 -25.04 21.79
CA THR A 64 -1.31 -26.24 22.61
C THR A 64 0.17 -26.62 22.73
N LEU A 65 0.92 -26.60 21.63
CA LEU A 65 2.36 -26.91 21.62
C LEU A 65 3.18 -25.90 22.45
N LEU A 66 2.85 -24.61 22.39
CA LEU A 66 3.48 -23.59 23.22
C LEU A 66 3.21 -23.83 24.71
N THR A 67 2.00 -24.27 25.07
CA THR A 67 1.65 -24.57 26.46
C THR A 67 2.43 -25.79 26.99
N GLU A 68 2.54 -26.85 26.19
CA GLU A 68 3.11 -28.13 26.61
C GLU A 68 4.63 -28.23 26.41
N ALA A 69 5.20 -27.42 25.50
CA ALA A 69 6.59 -27.46 25.10
C ALA A 69 7.21 -26.05 24.93
N ALA A 70 6.88 -25.11 25.83
CA ALA A 70 7.31 -23.70 25.83
C ALA A 70 8.84 -23.43 25.77
N LYS A 71 9.69 -24.45 25.90
CA LYS A 71 11.16 -24.33 25.82
C LYS A 71 11.74 -25.03 24.59
N SER A 72 10.88 -25.45 23.66
CA SER A 72 11.29 -26.09 22.42
C SER A 72 11.58 -25.04 21.35
N SER A 73 12.87 -24.89 20.98
CA SER A 73 13.28 -24.01 19.88
C SER A 73 12.52 -24.31 18.58
N SER A 74 12.30 -25.58 18.25
CA SER A 74 11.57 -25.99 17.05
C SER A 74 10.09 -25.59 17.06
N VAL A 75 9.45 -25.53 18.23
CA VAL A 75 8.05 -25.06 18.33
C VAL A 75 7.98 -23.57 18.04
N HIS A 76 8.88 -22.78 18.64
CA HIS A 76 8.96 -21.34 18.38
C HIS A 76 9.32 -21.03 16.92
N ALA A 77 10.25 -21.76 16.31
CA ALA A 77 10.62 -21.58 14.91
C ALA A 77 9.46 -21.92 13.96
N ALA A 78 8.78 -23.05 14.17
CA ALA A 78 7.65 -23.42 13.31
C ALA A 78 6.46 -22.45 13.44
N LEU A 79 6.16 -22.00 14.65
CA LEU A 79 5.14 -20.99 14.88
C LEU A 79 5.52 -19.66 14.22
N ALA A 80 6.79 -19.23 14.34
CA ALA A 80 7.26 -18.00 13.71
C ALA A 80 7.05 -18.03 12.18
N LEU A 81 7.40 -19.14 11.53
CA LEU A 81 7.20 -19.30 10.09
C LEU A 81 5.71 -19.30 9.71
N PHE A 82 4.85 -19.94 10.52
CA PHE A 82 3.40 -19.92 10.32
C PHE A 82 2.82 -18.51 10.44
N LEU A 83 3.18 -17.75 11.49
CA LEU A 83 2.75 -16.37 11.70
C LEU A 83 3.25 -15.44 10.58
N ASN A 84 4.45 -15.70 10.06
CA ASN A 84 4.99 -14.97 8.93
C ASN A 84 4.11 -15.10 7.67
N TYR A 85 3.61 -16.31 7.36
CA TYR A 85 2.67 -16.51 6.26
C TYR A 85 1.25 -15.99 6.52
N ARG A 86 0.91 -15.73 7.79
CA ARG A 86 -0.33 -15.06 8.19
C ARG A 86 -0.24 -13.54 8.21
N SER A 87 0.90 -12.98 7.80
CA SER A 87 1.14 -11.54 7.83
C SER A 87 1.03 -10.93 9.24
N ASP A 88 1.46 -11.67 10.26
CA ASP A 88 1.64 -11.18 11.64
C ASP A 88 3.14 -11.01 11.97
N PRO A 89 3.78 -9.93 11.52
CA PRO A 89 5.23 -9.77 11.62
C PRO A 89 5.71 -9.58 13.06
N ALA A 90 4.90 -8.97 13.92
CA ALA A 90 5.30 -8.67 15.30
C ALA A 90 5.43 -9.96 16.12
N ASP A 91 4.41 -10.81 16.09
CA ASP A 91 4.45 -12.08 16.81
C ASP A 91 5.40 -13.06 16.12
N ALA A 92 5.45 -13.11 14.78
CA ALA A 92 6.43 -13.92 14.06
C ALA A 92 7.87 -13.62 14.51
N LEU A 93 8.23 -12.34 14.59
CA LEU A 93 9.57 -11.90 14.99
C LEU A 93 9.88 -12.25 16.45
N ALA A 94 8.90 -12.08 17.35
CA ALA A 94 9.04 -12.47 18.75
C ALA A 94 9.32 -13.98 18.87
N GLN A 95 8.59 -14.81 18.14
CA GLN A 95 8.76 -16.27 18.15
C GLN A 95 10.08 -16.69 17.49
N ALA A 96 10.49 -16.09 16.37
CA ALA A 96 11.75 -16.39 15.70
C ALA A 96 12.97 -16.11 16.60
N ARG A 97 12.98 -14.94 17.24
CA ARG A 97 14.04 -14.55 18.20
C ARG A 97 14.05 -15.45 19.43
N MET A 98 12.87 -15.87 19.92
CA MET A 98 12.77 -16.83 21.00
C MET A 98 13.38 -18.18 20.59
N ALA A 99 13.10 -18.67 19.39
CA ALA A 99 13.65 -19.92 18.87
C ALA A 99 15.19 -19.95 18.89
N VAL A 100 15.82 -18.89 18.37
CA VAL A 100 17.29 -18.74 18.37
C VAL A 100 17.83 -18.59 19.80
N SER A 101 17.11 -17.90 20.69
CA SER A 101 17.55 -17.74 22.08
C SER A 101 17.57 -19.07 22.86
N LEU A 102 16.63 -19.97 22.56
CA LEU A 102 16.50 -21.29 23.18
C LEU A 102 17.53 -22.28 22.64
N ASP A 103 17.92 -22.15 21.37
CA ASP A 103 18.99 -22.94 20.76
C ASP A 103 19.78 -22.13 19.72
N ARG A 104 20.91 -21.55 20.15
CA ARG A 104 21.82 -20.77 19.31
C ARG A 104 22.64 -21.61 18.31
N SER A 105 22.53 -22.94 18.39
CA SER A 105 23.19 -23.86 17.45
C SER A 105 22.24 -24.41 16.39
N SER A 106 20.96 -24.03 16.43
CA SER A 106 19.95 -24.46 15.47
C SER A 106 20.03 -23.63 14.18
N GLY A 107 20.58 -24.24 13.12
CA GLY A 107 20.58 -23.64 11.78
C GLY A 107 19.16 -23.35 11.27
N THR A 108 18.20 -24.22 11.58
CA THR A 108 16.79 -24.01 11.23
C THR A 108 16.16 -22.81 11.93
N ALA A 109 16.51 -22.55 13.20
CA ALA A 109 15.98 -21.39 13.92
C ALA A 109 16.53 -20.07 13.33
N GLU A 110 17.81 -20.04 12.98
CA GLU A 110 18.44 -18.92 12.28
C GLU A 110 17.87 -18.74 10.86
N ALA A 111 17.55 -19.83 10.16
CA ALA A 111 16.91 -19.76 8.85
C ALA A 111 15.52 -19.11 8.95
N VAL A 112 14.69 -19.54 9.91
CA VAL A 112 13.38 -18.91 10.12
C VAL A 112 13.52 -17.45 10.54
N LEU A 113 14.50 -17.12 11.39
CA LEU A 113 14.77 -15.72 11.73
C LEU A 113 15.14 -14.89 10.50
N CYS A 114 15.96 -15.44 9.59
CA CYS A 114 16.28 -14.81 8.31
C CYS A 114 15.01 -14.46 7.51
N ARG A 115 14.11 -15.43 7.31
CA ARG A 115 12.82 -15.21 6.62
C ARG A 115 11.97 -14.12 7.29
N VAL A 116 11.87 -14.16 8.62
CA VAL A 116 11.02 -13.21 9.35
C VAL A 116 11.61 -11.81 9.39
N ASP A 117 12.93 -11.67 9.60
CA ASP A 117 13.60 -10.37 9.54
C ASP A 117 13.48 -9.75 8.14
N ASP A 118 13.58 -10.56 7.08
CA ASP A 118 13.45 -10.12 5.68
C ASP A 118 12.06 -9.52 5.41
N TRP A 119 11.00 -10.27 5.70
CA TRP A 119 9.61 -9.81 5.48
C TRP A 119 9.20 -8.69 6.43
N SER A 120 9.90 -8.53 7.55
CA SER A 120 9.74 -7.39 8.47
C SER A 120 10.55 -6.16 8.04
N GLY A 121 11.31 -6.24 6.94
CA GLY A 121 12.11 -5.14 6.40
C GLY A 121 13.47 -4.93 7.08
N TYR A 122 13.91 -5.82 7.97
CA TYR A 122 15.21 -5.76 8.64
C TYR A 122 16.31 -6.44 7.80
N LEU A 123 16.49 -6.00 6.56
CA LEU A 123 17.34 -6.65 5.56
C LEU A 123 18.79 -6.96 6.02
N PRO A 124 19.52 -6.05 6.71
CA PRO A 124 20.87 -6.36 7.20
C PRO A 124 20.90 -7.49 8.23
N ASP A 125 19.89 -7.53 9.12
CA ASP A 125 19.76 -8.57 10.14
C ASP A 125 19.37 -9.90 9.48
N ALA A 126 18.46 -9.87 8.51
CA ALA A 126 18.06 -11.02 7.71
C ALA A 126 19.26 -11.70 7.01
N VAL A 127 20.09 -10.94 6.30
CA VAL A 127 21.31 -11.46 5.66
C VAL A 127 22.29 -12.03 6.70
N GLY A 128 22.36 -11.40 7.88
CA GLY A 128 23.16 -11.90 9.01
C GLY A 128 22.69 -13.27 9.50
N ALA A 129 21.40 -13.41 9.79
CA ALA A 129 20.77 -14.65 10.24
C ALA A 129 20.88 -15.75 9.18
N GLY A 130 20.64 -15.45 7.90
CA GLY A 130 20.75 -16.43 6.82
C GLY A 130 22.17 -16.97 6.63
N ARG A 131 23.19 -16.12 6.76
CA ARG A 131 24.60 -16.55 6.76
C ARG A 131 24.94 -17.42 7.97
N ALA A 132 24.38 -17.10 9.14
CA ALA A 132 24.53 -17.93 10.34
C ALA A 132 23.86 -19.30 10.14
N ALA A 133 22.66 -19.34 9.57
CA ALA A 133 21.94 -20.57 9.25
C ALA A 133 22.75 -21.50 8.35
N VAL A 134 23.26 -20.99 7.22
CA VAL A 134 24.11 -21.77 6.29
C VAL A 134 25.43 -22.21 6.94
N ALA A 135 26.00 -21.40 7.83
CA ALA A 135 27.22 -21.77 8.55
C ALA A 135 26.99 -22.90 9.58
N LEU A 136 25.81 -22.93 10.21
CA LEU A 136 25.40 -23.96 11.17
C LEU A 136 25.01 -25.26 10.46
N ASP A 137 24.28 -25.18 9.35
CA ASP A 137 23.90 -26.34 8.53
C ASP A 137 23.86 -26.00 7.03
N ALA A 138 24.99 -26.21 6.34
CA ALA A 138 25.11 -26.03 4.89
C ALA A 138 24.39 -27.11 4.07
N SER A 139 23.74 -28.08 4.71
CA SER A 139 22.95 -29.12 4.04
C SER A 139 21.45 -28.87 4.09
N ASP A 140 21.01 -27.85 4.83
CA ASP A 140 19.61 -27.41 4.88
C ASP A 140 19.26 -26.55 3.65
N PRO A 141 18.38 -27.04 2.75
CA PRO A 141 17.97 -26.25 1.60
C PRO A 141 17.25 -24.95 1.98
N LEU A 142 16.50 -24.91 3.10
CA LEU A 142 15.75 -23.71 3.49
C LEU A 142 16.66 -22.59 3.98
N ALA A 143 17.76 -22.92 4.65
CA ALA A 143 18.78 -21.93 5.03
C ALA A 143 19.35 -21.20 3.80
N HIS A 144 19.58 -21.94 2.71
CA HIS A 144 20.02 -21.35 1.45
C HIS A 144 18.92 -20.54 0.75
N LEU A 145 17.69 -21.05 0.70
CA LEU A 145 16.57 -20.36 0.06
C LEU A 145 16.24 -19.03 0.76
N PHE A 146 16.11 -19.02 2.08
CA PHE A 146 15.79 -17.80 2.83
C PHE A 146 16.92 -16.76 2.76
N LEU A 147 18.18 -17.20 2.75
CA LEU A 147 19.30 -16.31 2.49
C LEU A 147 19.29 -15.77 1.04
N ALA A 148 18.83 -16.56 0.07
CA ALA A 148 18.74 -16.11 -1.31
C ALA A 148 17.76 -14.92 -1.47
N GLU A 149 16.62 -15.00 -0.81
CA GLU A 149 15.60 -13.95 -0.75
C GLU A 149 16.18 -12.65 -0.14
N ALA A 150 16.71 -12.75 1.07
CA ALA A 150 17.28 -11.60 1.77
C ALA A 150 18.44 -10.94 0.99
N LEU A 151 19.21 -11.73 0.24
CA LEU A 151 20.26 -11.19 -0.64
C LEU A 151 19.68 -10.45 -1.84
N ALA A 152 18.62 -10.98 -2.47
CA ALA A 152 17.95 -10.32 -3.59
C ALA A 152 17.34 -8.97 -3.16
N ASP A 153 16.57 -8.96 -2.06
CA ASP A 153 15.94 -7.75 -1.51
C ASP A 153 17.01 -6.73 -1.04
N SER A 154 18.19 -7.18 -0.60
CA SER A 154 19.33 -6.30 -0.28
C SER A 154 20.12 -5.78 -1.50
N GLY A 155 19.79 -6.26 -2.71
CA GLY A 155 20.43 -5.90 -3.97
C GLY A 155 21.63 -6.76 -4.39
N ASP A 156 22.00 -7.78 -3.62
CA ASP A 156 23.04 -8.76 -3.98
C ASP A 156 22.46 -9.91 -4.82
N LEU A 157 22.07 -9.57 -6.05
CA LEU A 157 21.45 -10.52 -7.00
C LEU A 157 22.38 -11.70 -7.34
N ALA A 158 23.69 -11.48 -7.36
CA ALA A 158 24.68 -12.51 -7.63
C ALA A 158 24.83 -13.48 -6.45
N GLY A 159 24.84 -12.94 -5.22
CA GLY A 159 24.79 -13.71 -4.00
C GLY A 159 23.52 -14.57 -3.92
N SER A 160 22.36 -13.96 -4.22
CA SER A 160 21.06 -14.64 -4.28
C SER A 160 21.10 -15.85 -5.24
N GLN A 161 21.53 -15.64 -6.49
CA GLN A 161 21.65 -16.73 -7.47
C GLN A 161 22.57 -17.86 -6.98
N SER A 162 23.68 -17.54 -6.33
CA SER A 162 24.59 -18.56 -5.78
C SER A 162 23.93 -19.41 -4.69
N GLN A 163 23.07 -18.82 -3.86
CA GLN A 163 22.36 -19.57 -2.82
C GLN A 163 21.22 -20.42 -3.43
N LEU A 164 20.51 -19.91 -4.43
CA LEU A 164 19.54 -20.69 -5.21
C LEU A 164 20.17 -21.93 -5.86
N ASP A 165 21.36 -21.79 -6.45
CA ASP A 165 22.07 -22.91 -7.06
C ASP A 165 22.47 -23.98 -6.03
N ALA A 166 22.92 -23.54 -4.84
CA ALA A 166 23.25 -24.43 -3.72
C ALA A 166 22.00 -25.19 -3.24
N ALA A 167 20.89 -24.47 -2.98
CA ALA A 167 19.61 -25.06 -2.57
C ALA A 167 19.11 -26.08 -3.59
N ASN A 168 19.09 -25.74 -4.89
CA ASN A 168 18.65 -26.65 -5.95
C ASN A 168 19.52 -27.93 -6.00
N GLY A 169 20.83 -27.80 -5.81
CA GLY A 169 21.74 -28.95 -5.72
C GLY A 169 21.46 -29.88 -4.54
N LEU A 170 20.89 -29.37 -3.44
CA LEU A 170 20.44 -30.15 -2.28
C LEU A 170 19.06 -30.75 -2.51
N ILE A 171 18.11 -29.99 -3.08
CA ILE A 171 16.73 -30.42 -3.36
C ILE A 171 16.70 -31.60 -4.34
N VAL A 172 17.59 -31.63 -5.34
CA VAL A 172 17.70 -32.79 -6.24
C VAL A 172 18.00 -34.09 -5.47
N ARG A 173 18.69 -34.02 -4.33
CA ARG A 173 19.03 -35.17 -3.49
C ARG A 173 17.93 -35.50 -2.49
N GLN A 174 17.13 -34.50 -2.09
CA GLN A 174 16.05 -34.60 -1.10
C GLN A 174 14.79 -33.89 -1.61
N PRO A 175 14.15 -34.41 -2.68
CA PRO A 175 13.05 -33.70 -3.32
C PRO A 175 11.78 -33.75 -2.46
N SER A 176 11.14 -32.60 -2.27
CA SER A 176 9.76 -32.50 -1.79
C SER A 176 9.01 -31.43 -2.60
N PRO A 177 7.68 -31.54 -2.75
CA PRO A 177 6.88 -30.51 -3.39
C PRO A 177 7.07 -29.13 -2.75
N PHE A 178 7.12 -29.08 -1.42
CA PHE A 178 7.35 -27.84 -0.67
C PHE A 178 8.69 -27.21 -0.98
N LEU A 179 9.80 -27.96 -0.88
CA LEU A 179 11.13 -27.41 -1.16
C LEU A 179 11.27 -26.96 -2.62
N ARG A 180 10.64 -27.69 -3.55
CA ARG A 180 10.66 -27.30 -4.97
C ARG A 180 9.84 -26.05 -5.23
N ALA A 181 8.68 -25.91 -4.59
CA ALA A 181 7.84 -24.71 -4.68
C ALA A 181 8.55 -23.50 -4.06
N GLU A 182 9.21 -23.67 -2.91
CA GLU A 182 9.97 -22.60 -2.26
C GLU A 182 11.16 -22.15 -3.13
N ALA A 183 11.90 -23.09 -3.73
CA ALA A 183 12.96 -22.73 -4.68
C ALA A 183 12.46 -21.98 -5.91
N LEU A 184 11.22 -22.25 -6.36
CA LEU A 184 10.58 -21.51 -7.45
C LEU A 184 10.12 -20.13 -6.99
N ARG A 185 9.58 -19.99 -5.77
CA ARG A 185 9.25 -18.70 -5.17
C ARG A 185 10.51 -17.81 -5.09
N GLU A 186 11.62 -18.34 -4.58
CA GLU A 186 12.84 -17.54 -4.45
C GLU A 186 13.48 -17.19 -5.81
N ALA A 187 13.36 -18.07 -6.80
CA ALA A 187 13.72 -17.72 -8.17
C ALA A 187 12.83 -16.59 -8.72
N ALA A 188 11.53 -16.61 -8.41
CA ALA A 188 10.60 -15.56 -8.80
C ALA A 188 10.89 -14.22 -8.13
N ASN A 189 11.26 -14.23 -6.83
CA ASN A 189 11.69 -13.03 -6.11
C ASN A 189 12.91 -12.40 -6.80
N LEU A 190 13.96 -13.19 -7.06
CA LEU A 190 15.15 -12.73 -7.78
C LEU A 190 14.82 -12.18 -9.17
N ASP A 191 13.94 -12.84 -9.92
CA ASP A 191 13.51 -12.37 -11.24
C ASP A 191 12.70 -11.07 -11.16
N GLY A 192 11.85 -10.93 -10.13
CA GLY A 192 11.10 -9.71 -9.83
C GLY A 192 12.00 -8.52 -9.56
N ASP A 193 12.99 -8.67 -8.69
CA ASP A 193 13.99 -7.63 -8.36
C ASP A 193 14.93 -7.32 -9.53
N SER A 194 15.15 -8.30 -10.40
CA SER A 194 15.85 -8.11 -11.68
C SER A 194 14.97 -7.48 -12.77
N GLY A 195 13.71 -7.15 -12.48
CA GLY A 195 12.76 -6.56 -13.42
C GLY A 195 12.17 -7.53 -14.46
N LYS A 196 12.48 -8.83 -14.37
CA LYS A 196 12.03 -9.88 -15.32
C LYS A 196 10.64 -10.40 -14.94
N ARG A 197 9.63 -9.54 -15.07
CA ARG A 197 8.24 -9.80 -14.63
C ARG A 197 7.62 -11.08 -15.22
N ASP A 198 7.85 -11.37 -16.50
CA ASP A 198 7.30 -12.60 -17.11
C ASP A 198 7.91 -13.89 -16.53
N ALA A 199 9.20 -13.87 -16.19
CA ALA A 199 9.88 -15.00 -15.57
C ALA A 199 9.42 -15.21 -14.12
N GLN A 200 9.24 -14.11 -13.39
CA GLN A 200 8.63 -14.09 -12.05
C GLN A 200 7.25 -14.76 -12.06
N VAL A 201 6.34 -14.35 -12.95
CA VAL A 201 5.01 -14.95 -13.09
C VAL A 201 5.10 -16.44 -13.41
N ALA A 202 5.93 -16.84 -14.37
CA ALA A 202 6.07 -18.23 -14.76
C ALA A 202 6.62 -19.15 -13.63
N ALA A 203 7.48 -18.62 -12.76
CA ALA A 203 8.01 -19.35 -11.62
C ALA A 203 6.97 -19.49 -10.50
N LEU A 204 6.22 -18.43 -10.18
CA LEU A 204 5.14 -18.48 -9.18
C LEU A 204 3.98 -19.38 -9.63
N GLN A 205 3.66 -19.38 -10.92
CA GLN A 205 2.69 -20.30 -11.51
C GLN A 205 3.09 -21.77 -11.25
N GLN A 206 4.36 -22.12 -11.46
CA GLN A 206 4.87 -23.45 -11.16
C GLN A 206 4.88 -23.76 -9.65
N ALA A 207 5.20 -22.79 -8.80
CA ALA A 207 5.16 -22.95 -7.34
C ALA A 207 3.73 -23.24 -6.86
N ARG A 208 2.75 -22.49 -7.37
CA ARG A 208 1.31 -22.70 -7.14
C ARG A 208 0.88 -24.07 -7.59
N ASP A 209 1.28 -24.53 -8.78
CA ASP A 209 0.86 -25.84 -9.29
C ASP A 209 1.39 -27.01 -8.43
N LEU A 210 2.55 -26.85 -7.81
CA LEU A 210 3.10 -27.81 -6.83
C LEU A 210 2.37 -27.81 -5.48
N GLN A 211 1.72 -26.70 -5.13
CA GLN A 211 0.98 -26.50 -3.88
C GLN A 211 -0.44 -25.95 -4.15
N SER A 212 -1.16 -26.55 -5.09
CA SER A 212 -2.44 -26.02 -5.60
C SER A 212 -3.55 -25.88 -4.57
N GLY A 213 -3.43 -26.57 -3.43
CA GLY A 213 -4.35 -26.47 -2.30
C GLY A 213 -4.00 -25.38 -1.28
N TRP A 214 -2.84 -24.72 -1.37
CA TRP A 214 -2.44 -23.66 -0.44
C TRP A 214 -2.66 -22.29 -1.09
N LEU A 215 -3.73 -21.61 -0.70
CA LEU A 215 -4.24 -20.39 -1.35
C LEU A 215 -3.30 -19.20 -1.21
N TYR A 216 -2.38 -19.24 -0.24
CA TYR A 216 -1.29 -18.29 -0.14
C TYR A 216 -0.49 -18.20 -1.46
N ARG A 217 -0.22 -19.34 -2.13
CA ARG A 217 0.47 -19.36 -3.44
C ARG A 217 -0.31 -18.68 -4.55
N THR A 218 -1.63 -18.63 -4.42
CA THR A 218 -2.49 -17.93 -5.37
C THR A 218 -2.31 -16.42 -5.24
N SER A 219 -2.29 -15.91 -4.01
CA SER A 219 -2.10 -14.47 -3.78
C SER A 219 -0.75 -13.99 -4.30
N GLU A 220 0.33 -14.75 -4.05
CA GLU A 220 1.66 -14.45 -4.59
C GLU A 220 1.67 -14.34 -6.13
N LEU A 221 0.98 -15.27 -6.81
CA LEU A 221 0.89 -15.24 -8.27
C LEU A 221 0.05 -14.06 -8.77
N VAL A 222 -1.09 -13.78 -8.14
CA VAL A 222 -1.96 -12.66 -8.51
C VAL A 222 -1.19 -11.34 -8.41
N GLU A 223 -0.46 -11.13 -7.32
CA GLU A 223 0.37 -9.94 -7.15
C GLU A 223 1.42 -9.80 -8.26
N ALA A 224 2.08 -10.89 -8.64
CA ALA A 224 3.05 -10.90 -9.73
C ALA A 224 2.41 -10.65 -11.10
N GLU A 225 1.24 -11.23 -11.37
CA GLU A 225 0.48 -11.03 -12.61
C GLU A 225 0.06 -9.56 -12.75
N VAL A 226 -0.47 -8.93 -11.69
CA VAL A 226 -0.81 -7.51 -11.71
C VAL A 226 0.44 -6.64 -11.88
N SER A 227 1.53 -6.96 -11.18
CA SER A 227 2.83 -6.27 -11.33
C SER A 227 3.44 -6.40 -12.72
N ALA A 228 3.04 -7.43 -13.48
CA ALA A 228 3.40 -7.64 -14.88
C ALA A 228 2.39 -7.00 -15.88
N GLY A 229 1.33 -6.34 -15.39
CA GLY A 229 0.25 -5.79 -16.20
C GLY A 229 -0.69 -6.85 -16.77
N GLN A 230 -0.63 -8.09 -16.28
CA GLN A 230 -1.40 -9.24 -16.75
C GLN A 230 -2.73 -9.38 -15.99
N ASN A 231 -3.51 -8.30 -15.91
CA ASN A 231 -4.74 -8.24 -15.11
C ASN A 231 -5.78 -9.31 -15.49
N ASP A 232 -5.89 -9.68 -16.77
CA ASP A 232 -6.82 -10.73 -17.20
C ASP A 232 -6.40 -12.13 -16.74
N ALA A 233 -5.09 -12.39 -16.63
CA ALA A 233 -4.57 -13.63 -16.06
C ALA A 233 -4.83 -13.68 -14.55
N ALA A 234 -4.61 -12.56 -13.85
CA ALA A 234 -4.93 -12.41 -12.43
C ALA A 234 -6.41 -12.70 -12.12
N ARG A 235 -7.35 -12.20 -12.94
CA ARG A 235 -8.78 -12.53 -12.81
C ARG A 235 -9.02 -14.03 -12.94
N GLN A 236 -8.46 -14.68 -13.96
CA GLN A 236 -8.62 -16.12 -14.20
C GLN A 236 -8.03 -16.96 -13.05
N THR A 237 -6.88 -16.52 -12.52
CA THR A 237 -6.25 -17.14 -11.34
C THR A 237 -7.20 -17.07 -10.13
N LEU A 238 -7.78 -15.91 -9.84
CA LEU A 238 -8.76 -15.74 -8.76
C LEU A 238 -10.03 -16.57 -8.98
N GLU A 239 -10.59 -16.57 -10.19
CA GLU A 239 -11.76 -17.40 -10.55
C GLU A 239 -11.51 -18.88 -10.23
N SER A 240 -10.31 -19.39 -10.52
CA SER A 240 -9.95 -20.80 -10.26
C SER A 240 -9.97 -21.20 -8.78
N VAL A 241 -9.82 -20.23 -7.87
CA VAL A 241 -9.79 -20.47 -6.42
C VAL A 241 -11.07 -20.06 -5.70
N THR A 242 -11.90 -19.20 -6.27
CA THR A 242 -13.24 -18.91 -5.71
C THR A 242 -14.12 -20.16 -5.63
N ALA A 243 -13.86 -21.16 -6.48
CA ALA A 243 -14.47 -22.49 -6.44
C ALA A 243 -13.95 -23.37 -5.28
N GLN A 244 -12.80 -23.04 -4.71
CA GLN A 244 -12.33 -23.66 -3.47
C GLN A 244 -13.12 -23.06 -2.29
N SER A 245 -13.34 -23.85 -1.25
CA SER A 245 -14.11 -23.42 -0.07
C SER A 245 -13.17 -23.19 1.13
N PRO A 246 -12.27 -22.19 1.14
CA PRO A 246 -11.58 -21.85 2.38
C PRO A 246 -12.60 -21.47 3.46
N ASP A 247 -12.36 -21.97 4.66
CA ASP A 247 -13.16 -21.79 5.88
C ASP A 247 -12.43 -20.92 6.91
N ASP A 248 -11.51 -20.07 6.41
CA ASP A 248 -10.68 -19.17 7.18
C ASP A 248 -10.94 -17.72 6.76
N PHE A 249 -11.11 -16.84 7.75
CA PHE A 249 -11.47 -15.43 7.55
C PHE A 249 -10.35 -14.67 6.82
N ASP A 250 -9.11 -14.75 7.32
CA ASP A 250 -7.96 -13.98 6.78
C ASP A 250 -7.66 -14.35 5.33
N THR A 251 -7.80 -15.63 4.99
CA THR A 251 -7.64 -16.13 3.62
C THR A 251 -8.69 -15.53 2.69
N LEU A 252 -9.96 -15.51 3.12
CA LEU A 252 -11.05 -14.93 2.34
C LEU A 252 -10.91 -13.42 2.18
N GLN A 253 -10.47 -12.73 3.23
CA GLN A 253 -10.13 -11.31 3.18
C GLN A 253 -9.02 -11.05 2.17
N THR A 254 -7.89 -11.75 2.25
CA THR A 254 -6.75 -11.55 1.34
C THR A 254 -7.15 -11.77 -0.12
N LEU A 255 -7.91 -12.82 -0.41
CA LEU A 255 -8.41 -13.07 -1.77
C LEU A 255 -9.46 -12.05 -2.20
N GLY A 256 -10.26 -11.53 -1.27
CA GLY A 256 -11.22 -10.45 -1.53
C GLY A 256 -10.50 -9.15 -1.92
N ASP A 257 -9.42 -8.82 -1.21
CA ASP A 257 -8.53 -7.70 -1.52
C ASP A 257 -7.79 -7.90 -2.85
N ASP A 258 -7.29 -9.11 -3.13
CA ASP A 258 -6.72 -9.48 -4.43
C ASP A 258 -7.73 -9.23 -5.56
N ALA A 259 -8.98 -9.64 -5.37
CA ALA A 259 -10.04 -9.43 -6.36
C ALA A 259 -10.39 -7.96 -6.57
N LEU A 260 -10.43 -7.15 -5.50
CA LEU A 260 -10.57 -5.69 -5.58
C LEU A 260 -9.43 -5.08 -6.39
N PHE A 261 -8.19 -5.44 -6.08
CA PHE A 261 -6.99 -4.89 -6.72
C PHE A 261 -6.93 -5.20 -8.22
N VAL A 262 -7.39 -6.39 -8.62
CA VAL A 262 -7.50 -6.78 -10.04
C VAL A 262 -8.71 -6.08 -10.72
N GLY A 263 -9.62 -5.49 -9.95
CA GLY A 263 -10.84 -4.83 -10.41
C GLY A 263 -11.99 -5.81 -10.68
N ASP A 264 -12.02 -6.97 -10.03
CA ASP A 264 -13.14 -7.92 -10.04
C ASP A 264 -14.00 -7.74 -8.77
N GLY A 265 -14.81 -6.70 -8.78
CA GLY A 265 -15.71 -6.38 -7.67
C GLY A 265 -16.72 -7.48 -7.34
N GLN A 266 -17.11 -8.30 -8.33
CA GLN A 266 -18.09 -9.36 -8.10
C GLN A 266 -17.47 -10.56 -7.39
N ALA A 267 -16.23 -10.93 -7.76
CA ALA A 267 -15.46 -11.93 -7.03
C ALA A 267 -15.14 -11.44 -5.61
N ALA A 268 -14.70 -10.18 -5.47
CA ALA A 268 -14.42 -9.57 -4.18
C ALA A 268 -15.63 -9.61 -3.24
N LEU A 269 -16.81 -9.18 -3.72
CA LEU A 269 -18.05 -9.20 -2.93
C LEU A 269 -18.41 -10.62 -2.50
N THR A 270 -18.21 -11.61 -3.36
CA THR A 270 -18.48 -13.01 -3.02
C THR A 270 -17.55 -13.52 -1.91
N LEU A 271 -16.27 -13.17 -1.96
CA LEU A 271 -15.26 -13.57 -0.98
C LEU A 271 -15.49 -12.89 0.36
N TRP A 272 -15.73 -11.57 0.37
CA TRP A 272 -16.03 -10.80 1.57
C TRP A 272 -17.35 -11.22 2.23
N GLN A 273 -18.39 -11.53 1.46
CA GLN A 273 -19.64 -12.08 2.02
C GLN A 273 -19.43 -13.44 2.69
N ARG A 274 -18.50 -14.27 2.20
CA ARG A 274 -18.13 -15.52 2.85
C ARG A 274 -17.32 -15.27 4.12
N ALA A 275 -16.41 -14.30 4.12
CA ALA A 275 -15.66 -13.89 5.32
C ALA A 275 -16.64 -13.41 6.42
N LEU A 276 -17.59 -12.54 6.06
CA LEU A 276 -18.64 -12.05 6.95
C LEU A 276 -19.57 -13.19 7.45
N ALA A 277 -19.74 -14.27 6.68
CA ALA A 277 -20.49 -15.44 7.16
C ALA A 277 -19.73 -16.25 8.23
N ILE A 278 -18.39 -16.21 8.22
CA ILE A 278 -17.54 -16.82 9.25
C ILE A 278 -17.54 -15.98 10.52
N ASP A 279 -17.34 -14.65 10.39
CA ASP A 279 -17.45 -13.69 11.48
C ASP A 279 -18.49 -12.60 11.16
N PRO A 280 -19.76 -12.80 11.56
CA PRO A 280 -20.84 -11.83 11.34
C PRO A 280 -20.71 -10.52 12.13
N THR A 281 -19.71 -10.44 13.02
CA THR A 281 -19.41 -9.28 13.86
C THR A 281 -18.13 -8.54 13.46
N SER A 282 -17.45 -9.00 12.41
CA SER A 282 -16.29 -8.31 11.88
C SER A 282 -16.70 -6.98 11.25
N VAL A 283 -16.30 -5.87 11.88
CA VAL A 283 -16.49 -4.50 11.39
C VAL A 283 -15.88 -4.35 9.99
N THR A 284 -14.63 -4.78 9.83
CA THR A 284 -13.92 -4.75 8.53
C THR A 284 -14.68 -5.49 7.42
N ALA A 285 -15.27 -6.66 7.72
CA ALA A 285 -16.03 -7.39 6.71
C ALA A 285 -17.39 -6.73 6.40
N LEU A 286 -18.02 -6.08 7.38
CA LEU A 286 -19.24 -5.29 7.16
C LEU A 286 -18.95 -4.09 6.25
N ASP A 287 -17.85 -3.37 6.51
CA ASP A 287 -17.46 -2.22 5.70
C ASP A 287 -17.14 -2.61 4.26
N ALA A 288 -16.32 -3.64 4.08
CA ALA A 288 -15.94 -4.13 2.75
C ALA A 288 -17.16 -4.62 1.95
N VAL A 289 -18.08 -5.36 2.58
CA VAL A 289 -19.33 -5.79 1.92
C VAL A 289 -20.21 -4.60 1.58
N GLY A 290 -20.41 -3.65 2.51
CA GLY A 290 -21.23 -2.46 2.29
C GLY A 290 -20.69 -1.60 1.14
N GLU A 291 -19.38 -1.37 1.08
CA GLU A 291 -18.73 -0.67 -0.03
C GLU A 291 -18.97 -1.38 -1.36
N LEU A 292 -18.69 -2.69 -1.41
CA LEU A 292 -18.83 -3.49 -2.61
C LEU A 292 -20.27 -3.61 -3.09
N GLU A 293 -21.26 -3.53 -2.19
CA GLU A 293 -22.68 -3.46 -2.57
C GLU A 293 -23.02 -2.16 -3.30
N VAL A 294 -22.43 -1.04 -2.91
CA VAL A 294 -22.56 0.22 -3.67
C VAL A 294 -21.79 0.11 -4.98
N ALA A 295 -20.52 -0.24 -4.93
CA ALA A 295 -19.64 -0.23 -6.09
C ALA A 295 -20.04 -1.25 -7.18
N ALA A 296 -20.37 -2.48 -6.79
CA ALA A 296 -20.67 -3.55 -7.74
C ALA A 296 -22.17 -3.65 -8.11
N LYS A 297 -23.07 -3.22 -7.21
CA LYS A 297 -24.53 -3.44 -7.40
C LYS A 297 -25.37 -2.17 -7.34
N ASN A 298 -24.79 -1.01 -6.97
CA ASN A 298 -25.53 0.20 -6.68
C ASN A 298 -26.65 -0.02 -5.63
N ASP A 299 -26.41 -0.91 -4.66
CA ASP A 299 -27.35 -1.21 -3.58
C ASP A 299 -27.05 -0.41 -2.32
N VAL A 300 -27.45 0.87 -2.35
CA VAL A 300 -27.26 1.81 -1.25
C VAL A 300 -27.96 1.37 0.04
N ASN A 301 -29.08 0.66 -0.05
CA ASN A 301 -29.86 0.31 1.16
C ASN A 301 -29.17 -0.80 1.95
N SER A 302 -28.67 -1.82 1.26
CA SER A 302 -27.95 -2.92 1.91
C SER A 302 -26.64 -2.41 2.53
N ALA A 303 -25.91 -1.55 1.80
CA ALA A 303 -24.74 -0.86 2.32
C ALA A 303 -25.01 -0.05 3.61
N VAL A 304 -26.05 0.80 3.62
CA VAL A 304 -26.44 1.55 4.82
C VAL A 304 -26.73 0.61 5.99
N SER A 305 -27.39 -0.52 5.75
CA SER A 305 -27.67 -1.50 6.79
C SER A 305 -26.40 -2.11 7.38
N ASP A 306 -25.39 -2.42 6.56
CA ASP A 306 -24.14 -3.00 7.04
C ASP A 306 -23.26 -1.97 7.76
N PHE A 307 -23.18 -0.72 7.30
CA PHE A 307 -22.50 0.35 8.05
C PHE A 307 -23.21 0.70 9.37
N GLU A 308 -24.55 0.65 9.44
CA GLU A 308 -25.25 0.78 10.72
C GLU A 308 -24.92 -0.38 11.68
N ARG A 309 -24.72 -1.59 11.16
CA ARG A 309 -24.31 -2.75 11.97
C ARG A 309 -22.87 -2.60 12.46
N ALA A 310 -21.97 -2.15 11.59
CA ALA A 310 -20.58 -1.84 11.94
C ALA A 310 -20.54 -0.84 13.12
N LEU A 311 -21.24 0.29 13.00
CA LEU A 311 -21.37 1.29 14.06
C LEU A 311 -22.11 0.82 15.32
N THR A 312 -22.95 -0.22 15.21
CA THR A 312 -23.59 -0.85 16.38
C THR A 312 -22.58 -1.72 17.14
N ILE A 313 -21.62 -2.33 16.45
CA ILE A 313 -20.58 -3.18 17.04
C ILE A 313 -19.42 -2.33 17.56
N ASP A 314 -18.96 -1.37 16.77
CA ASP A 314 -17.94 -0.39 17.12
C ASP A 314 -18.45 1.05 16.86
N PRO A 315 -18.96 1.74 17.90
CA PRO A 315 -19.38 3.13 17.80
C PRO A 315 -18.29 4.15 17.44
N SER A 316 -17.01 3.74 17.38
CA SER A 316 -15.87 4.58 17.02
C SER A 316 -15.39 4.39 15.59
N ASP A 317 -16.09 3.58 14.79
CA ASP A 317 -15.80 3.37 13.39
C ASP A 317 -16.03 4.64 12.55
N ASP A 318 -14.95 5.39 12.35
CA ASP A 318 -14.93 6.61 11.54
C ASP A 318 -15.19 6.31 10.06
N GLN A 319 -14.85 5.11 9.57
CA GLN A 319 -15.00 4.73 8.15
C GLN A 319 -16.47 4.52 7.80
N ALA A 320 -17.19 3.69 8.57
CA ALA A 320 -18.63 3.49 8.39
C ALA A 320 -19.39 4.81 8.51
N ALA A 321 -19.04 5.66 9.49
CA ALA A 321 -19.66 6.97 9.65
C ALA A 321 -19.38 7.90 8.46
N ALA A 322 -18.15 7.97 7.96
CA ALA A 322 -17.79 8.79 6.81
C ALA A 322 -18.53 8.36 5.55
N TYR A 323 -18.64 7.05 5.31
CA TYR A 323 -19.34 6.52 4.15
C TYR A 323 -20.85 6.77 4.22
N LEU A 324 -21.49 6.62 5.40
CA LEU A 324 -22.90 7.00 5.59
C LEU A 324 -23.14 8.49 5.31
N VAL A 325 -22.26 9.36 5.81
CA VAL A 325 -22.31 10.81 5.50
C VAL A 325 -22.22 11.04 3.99
N ALA A 326 -21.30 10.37 3.31
CA ALA A 326 -21.10 10.50 1.88
C ALA A 326 -22.30 9.97 1.07
N LEU A 327 -22.84 8.80 1.41
CA LEU A 327 -24.05 8.25 0.77
C LEU A 327 -25.24 9.20 0.94
N ALA A 328 -25.49 9.67 2.15
CA ALA A 328 -26.57 10.60 2.43
C ALA A 328 -26.40 11.91 1.64
N ARG A 329 -25.19 12.47 1.62
CA ARG A 329 -24.89 13.77 0.99
C ARG A 329 -24.86 13.69 -0.54
N TYR A 330 -24.13 12.73 -1.10
CA TYR A 330 -23.78 12.71 -2.51
C TYR A 330 -24.64 11.77 -3.35
N VAL A 331 -25.20 10.70 -2.77
CA VAL A 331 -26.05 9.74 -3.49
C VAL A 331 -27.53 10.02 -3.23
N GLN A 332 -27.94 10.02 -1.97
CA GLN A 332 -29.33 10.21 -1.57
C GLN A 332 -29.77 11.67 -1.62
N LYS A 333 -28.81 12.62 -1.63
CA LYS A 333 -29.01 14.08 -1.60
C LYS A 333 -29.87 14.55 -0.41
N LYS A 334 -29.65 13.94 0.76
CA LYS A 334 -30.31 14.19 2.06
C LYS A 334 -29.27 14.20 3.19
N PRO A 335 -28.38 15.21 3.26
CA PRO A 335 -27.27 15.23 4.21
C PRO A 335 -27.69 15.15 5.69
N GLU A 336 -28.92 15.51 6.02
CA GLU A 336 -29.48 15.41 7.37
C GLU A 336 -29.81 13.99 7.83
N PHE A 337 -29.81 13.01 6.91
CA PHE A 337 -30.12 11.60 7.23
C PHE A 337 -28.95 10.90 7.92
N ALA A 338 -27.70 11.13 7.49
CA ALA A 338 -26.54 10.47 8.06
C ALA A 338 -26.41 10.68 9.57
N ALA A 339 -26.63 11.91 10.05
CA ALA A 339 -26.59 12.19 11.49
C ALA A 339 -27.65 11.41 12.28
N GLN A 340 -28.80 11.11 11.65
CA GLN A 340 -29.86 10.31 12.25
C GLN A 340 -29.52 8.82 12.23
N GLU A 341 -28.98 8.31 11.12
CA GLU A 341 -28.54 6.91 10.96
C GLU A 341 -27.42 6.58 11.95
N ILE A 342 -26.37 7.41 12.00
CA ILE A 342 -25.24 7.25 12.94
C ILE A 342 -25.75 7.29 14.40
N ALA A 343 -26.57 8.30 14.76
CA ALA A 343 -27.10 8.40 16.12
C ALA A 343 -28.01 7.22 16.49
N SER A 344 -28.79 6.70 15.54
CA SER A 344 -29.66 5.54 15.72
C SER A 344 -28.85 4.26 15.91
N ALA A 345 -27.81 4.03 15.09
CA ALA A 345 -26.90 2.89 15.20
C ALA A 345 -26.20 2.87 16.57
N ILE A 346 -25.56 3.98 16.96
CA ILE A 346 -24.88 4.10 18.24
C ILE A 346 -25.84 3.96 19.43
N ALA A 347 -27.09 4.44 19.31
CA ALA A 347 -28.08 4.28 20.38
C ALA A 347 -28.55 2.84 20.59
N LYS A 348 -28.45 1.96 19.59
CA LYS A 348 -28.77 0.53 19.71
C LYS A 348 -27.73 -0.22 20.58
N ASP A 349 -26.53 0.33 20.76
CA ASP A 349 -25.43 -0.19 21.60
C ASP A 349 -25.56 0.13 23.11
N ALA A 350 -26.57 0.88 23.55
CA ALA A 350 -26.66 1.40 24.93
C ALA A 350 -26.74 0.35 26.08
N ASN A 351 -26.57 -0.96 25.82
CA ASN A 351 -26.51 -2.02 26.82
C ASN A 351 -25.21 -2.87 26.84
N ALA A 352 -24.19 -2.59 26.03
CA ALA A 352 -22.93 -3.38 26.01
C ALA A 352 -21.70 -2.59 26.52
N HIS A 353 -21.65 -2.36 27.84
CA HIS A 353 -20.41 -2.37 28.64
C HIS A 353 -19.47 -1.15 28.74
N SER A 354 -19.77 0.04 28.22
CA SER A 354 -18.94 1.25 28.53
C SER A 354 -19.66 2.26 29.44
N VAL A 355 -19.01 2.66 30.54
CA VAL A 355 -19.48 3.71 31.48
C VAL A 355 -19.36 5.11 30.84
N HIS A 356 -18.58 5.21 29.77
CA HIS A 356 -18.40 6.39 28.92
C HIS A 356 -18.30 5.91 27.46
N PRO A 357 -19.38 5.95 26.68
CA PRO A 357 -19.28 5.64 25.25
C PRO A 357 -18.33 6.65 24.58
N PRO A 358 -17.52 6.22 23.59
CA PRO A 358 -16.67 7.13 22.83
C PRO A 358 -17.51 8.24 22.19
N PRO A 359 -16.93 9.44 21.95
CA PRO A 359 -17.62 10.47 21.20
C PRO A 359 -17.96 9.95 19.81
N ALA A 360 -19.16 10.28 19.31
CA ALA A 360 -19.56 9.89 17.96
C ALA A 360 -18.52 10.41 16.92
N PRO A 361 -18.24 9.62 15.86
CA PRO A 361 -17.41 10.02 14.74
C PRO A 361 -17.74 11.42 14.20
N GLN A 362 -16.72 12.18 13.81
CA GLN A 362 -16.87 13.51 13.22
C GLN A 362 -16.17 13.63 11.84
N PRO A 363 -16.68 12.94 10.80
CA PRO A 363 -16.02 12.88 9.48
C PRO A 363 -15.70 14.26 8.88
N ASP A 364 -16.63 15.21 8.97
CA ASP A 364 -16.41 16.57 8.43
C ASP A 364 -15.27 17.30 9.15
N LEU A 365 -15.04 17.04 10.45
CA LEU A 365 -13.93 17.63 11.19
C LEU A 365 -12.61 16.98 10.80
N LEU A 366 -12.58 15.65 10.64
CA LEU A 366 -11.42 14.92 10.14
C LEU A 366 -11.00 15.43 8.75
N GLN A 367 -11.96 15.62 7.86
CA GLN A 367 -11.73 16.19 6.52
C GLN A 367 -11.11 17.60 6.59
N GLN A 368 -11.61 18.47 7.47
CA GLN A 368 -11.06 19.82 7.67
C GLN A 368 -9.63 19.80 8.21
N GLN A 369 -9.33 18.88 9.14
CA GLN A 369 -7.98 18.71 9.67
C GLN A 369 -7.02 18.19 8.61
N ALA A 370 -7.46 17.23 7.79
CA ALA A 370 -6.70 16.68 6.68
C ALA A 370 -6.37 17.76 5.65
N ALA A 371 -7.37 18.53 5.21
CA ALA A 371 -7.18 19.65 4.29
C ALA A 371 -6.21 20.71 4.85
N SER A 372 -6.26 21.00 6.15
CA SER A 372 -5.34 21.93 6.80
C SER A 372 -3.89 21.43 6.79
N LYS A 373 -3.68 20.11 6.98
CA LYS A 373 -2.35 19.48 6.89
C LYS A 373 -1.83 19.50 5.44
N ALA A 374 -2.66 19.16 4.46
CA ALA A 374 -2.30 19.23 3.04
C ALA A 374 -1.91 20.67 2.63
N LEU A 375 -2.69 21.67 3.01
CA LEU A 375 -2.38 23.08 2.75
C LEU A 375 -1.01 23.48 3.33
N ALA A 376 -0.72 23.06 4.56
CA ALA A 376 0.56 23.36 5.20
C ALA A 376 1.73 22.75 4.43
N ALA A 377 1.59 21.51 3.94
CA ALA A 377 2.61 20.85 3.12
C ALA A 377 2.80 21.57 1.77
N VAL A 378 1.72 21.89 1.05
CA VAL A 378 1.77 22.66 -0.20
C VAL A 378 2.48 23.99 0.00
N ASN A 379 2.12 24.74 1.04
CA ASN A 379 2.73 26.03 1.32
C ASN A 379 4.19 25.93 1.76
N ALA A 380 4.61 24.85 2.41
CA ALA A 380 6.01 24.61 2.73
C ALA A 380 6.86 24.42 1.47
N VAL A 381 6.37 23.62 0.52
CA VAL A 381 7.03 23.38 -0.77
C VAL A 381 7.08 24.67 -1.60
N ARG A 382 5.96 25.40 -1.69
CA ARG A 382 5.89 26.69 -2.38
C ARG A 382 6.85 27.71 -1.77
N ALA A 383 6.94 27.79 -0.45
CA ALA A 383 7.89 28.68 0.23
C ALA A 383 9.35 28.31 -0.10
N ALA A 384 9.68 27.02 -0.13
CA ALA A 384 11.01 26.56 -0.54
C ALA A 384 11.34 26.96 -1.99
N ALA A 385 10.36 26.92 -2.89
CA ALA A 385 10.48 27.35 -4.28
C ALA A 385 10.39 28.88 -4.48
N GLY A 386 10.24 29.67 -3.41
CA GLY A 386 10.15 31.14 -3.49
C GLY A 386 8.79 31.67 -3.94
N LEU A 387 7.74 30.86 -3.86
CA LEU A 387 6.37 31.22 -4.24
C LEU A 387 5.55 31.73 -3.05
N PRO A 388 4.53 32.58 -3.29
CA PRO A 388 3.60 33.00 -2.25
C PRO A 388 2.72 31.82 -1.79
N PRO A 389 2.26 31.84 -0.52
CA PRO A 389 1.34 30.82 -0.03
C PRO A 389 -0.03 30.95 -0.71
N VAL A 390 -0.73 29.82 -0.78
CA VAL A 390 -2.11 29.68 -1.24
C VAL A 390 -3.04 29.45 -0.04
N HIS A 391 -4.34 29.48 -0.27
CA HIS A 391 -5.37 29.29 0.75
C HIS A 391 -6.30 28.12 0.40
N LEU A 392 -6.97 27.57 1.41
CA LEU A 392 -8.06 26.62 1.17
C LEU A 392 -9.29 27.35 0.65
N ASP A 393 -9.93 26.77 -0.37
CA ASP A 393 -11.24 27.17 -0.86
C ASP A 393 -12.27 26.08 -0.55
N ASN A 394 -13.42 26.48 -0.01
CA ASN A 394 -14.45 25.55 0.42
C ASN A 394 -15.14 24.83 -0.73
N ALA A 395 -15.33 25.48 -1.89
CA ALA A 395 -15.97 24.87 -3.04
C ALA A 395 -15.05 23.83 -3.69
N LEU A 396 -13.76 24.15 -3.82
CA LEU A 396 -12.76 23.18 -4.27
C LEU A 396 -12.65 22.00 -3.30
N GLY A 397 -12.61 22.25 -1.98
CA GLY A 397 -12.55 21.18 -0.99
C GLY A 397 -13.78 20.27 -1.01
N ALA A 398 -14.97 20.85 -1.19
CA ALA A 398 -16.21 20.09 -1.33
C ALA A 398 -16.26 19.26 -2.62
N SER A 399 -15.74 19.81 -3.72
CA SER A 399 -15.62 19.13 -5.01
C SER A 399 -14.65 17.96 -4.93
N ALA A 400 -13.45 18.18 -4.40
CA ALA A 400 -12.44 17.14 -4.19
C ALA A 400 -12.98 16.01 -3.29
N THR A 401 -13.58 16.35 -2.14
CA THR A 401 -14.16 15.34 -1.23
C THR A 401 -15.28 14.56 -1.91
N SER A 402 -16.16 15.23 -2.67
CA SER A 402 -17.22 14.56 -3.43
C SER A 402 -16.64 13.59 -4.44
N HIS A 403 -15.54 13.95 -5.09
CA HIS A 403 -14.92 13.13 -6.12
C HIS A 403 -14.20 11.91 -5.53
N SER A 404 -13.49 12.06 -4.39
CA SER A 404 -12.91 10.93 -3.66
C SER A 404 -13.96 9.87 -3.31
N PHE A 405 -15.14 10.29 -2.82
CA PHE A 405 -16.24 9.35 -2.56
C PHE A 405 -16.93 8.84 -3.83
N TYR A 406 -17.06 9.66 -4.87
CA TYR A 406 -17.54 9.19 -6.17
C TYR A 406 -16.67 8.04 -6.69
N TRP A 407 -15.34 8.14 -6.55
CA TRP A 407 -14.44 7.06 -6.92
C TRP A 407 -14.73 5.80 -6.09
N LEU A 408 -14.80 5.89 -4.75
CA LEU A 408 -15.12 4.73 -3.90
C LEU A 408 -16.47 4.09 -4.25
N PHE A 409 -17.50 4.89 -4.53
CA PHE A 409 -18.81 4.36 -4.94
C PHE A 409 -18.80 3.62 -6.27
N ASN A 410 -17.72 3.73 -7.05
CA ASN A 410 -17.63 3.25 -8.42
C ASN A 410 -16.29 2.57 -8.73
N ASN A 411 -15.47 2.23 -7.72
CA ASN A 411 -14.07 1.82 -7.90
C ASN A 411 -13.88 0.49 -8.65
N VAL A 412 -14.94 -0.32 -8.72
CA VAL A 412 -14.99 -1.55 -9.54
C VAL A 412 -15.48 -1.31 -10.97
N SER A 413 -15.82 -0.07 -11.33
CA SER A 413 -16.21 0.32 -12.69
C SER A 413 -14.99 0.56 -13.58
N PRO A 414 -14.95 0.01 -14.81
CA PRO A 414 -13.89 0.33 -15.77
C PRO A 414 -13.81 1.82 -16.13
N SER A 415 -14.86 2.61 -15.88
CA SER A 415 -14.89 4.04 -16.19
C SER A 415 -13.97 4.88 -15.31
N VAL A 416 -13.62 4.41 -14.12
CA VAL A 416 -12.76 5.14 -13.16
C VAL A 416 -11.34 4.57 -13.08
N ALA A 417 -11.01 3.62 -13.96
CA ALA A 417 -9.69 3.02 -14.04
C ALA A 417 -8.71 3.87 -14.88
N GLY A 418 -7.42 3.84 -14.53
CA GLY A 418 -6.38 4.62 -15.22
C GLY A 418 -6.73 6.11 -15.25
N LEU A 419 -6.55 6.77 -16.41
CA LEU A 419 -6.92 8.19 -16.56
C LEU A 419 -8.42 8.49 -16.44
N GLY A 420 -9.27 7.45 -16.41
CA GLY A 420 -10.69 7.60 -16.10
C GLY A 420 -10.94 8.06 -14.66
N ILE A 421 -9.96 7.91 -13.76
CA ILE A 421 -10.05 8.31 -12.36
C ILE A 421 -10.44 9.79 -12.18
N HIS A 422 -9.97 10.66 -13.07
CA HIS A 422 -10.25 12.10 -13.07
C HIS A 422 -11.66 12.47 -13.57
N GLN A 423 -12.46 11.48 -13.97
CA GLN A 423 -13.75 11.71 -14.62
C GLN A 423 -14.91 11.06 -13.86
N GLU A 424 -16.06 11.71 -13.94
CA GLU A 424 -17.32 11.13 -13.47
C GLU A 424 -18.25 10.78 -14.63
N THR A 425 -18.92 9.64 -14.50
CA THR A 425 -19.87 9.12 -15.48
C THR A 425 -21.29 9.51 -15.06
N PRO A 426 -22.04 10.23 -15.92
CA PRO A 426 -23.41 10.63 -15.62
C PRO A 426 -24.30 9.43 -15.26
N GLY A 427 -25.03 9.55 -14.15
CA GLY A 427 -25.98 8.54 -13.69
C GLY A 427 -25.39 7.50 -12.73
N LEU A 428 -24.07 7.48 -12.53
CA LEU A 428 -23.46 6.68 -11.46
C LEU A 428 -23.63 7.35 -10.08
N PRO A 429 -23.62 6.57 -8.99
CA PRO A 429 -23.72 7.09 -7.63
C PRO A 429 -22.68 8.18 -7.35
N GLY A 430 -23.12 9.28 -6.74
CA GLY A 430 -22.24 10.40 -6.36
C GLY A 430 -22.01 11.44 -7.45
N TYR A 431 -22.45 11.21 -8.70
CA TYR A 431 -22.20 12.12 -9.83
C TYR A 431 -22.52 13.59 -9.50
N SER A 432 -21.57 14.46 -9.80
CA SER A 432 -21.55 15.89 -9.55
C SER A 432 -21.08 16.69 -10.77
N GLY A 433 -20.26 16.10 -11.66
CA GLY A 433 -19.80 16.73 -12.90
C GLY A 433 -18.73 15.87 -13.60
N MET A 434 -18.69 15.87 -14.94
CA MET A 434 -17.81 14.94 -15.68
C MET A 434 -16.33 15.22 -15.49
N TYR A 435 -15.93 16.50 -15.48
CA TYR A 435 -14.54 16.92 -15.33
C TYR A 435 -14.34 17.75 -14.05
N PRO A 436 -13.10 17.91 -13.54
CA PRO A 436 -12.85 18.65 -12.31
C PRO A 436 -13.43 20.07 -12.29
N TRP A 437 -13.33 20.80 -13.42
CA TRP A 437 -13.94 22.13 -13.53
C TRP A 437 -15.47 22.14 -13.56
N ASP A 438 -16.12 21.06 -14.00
CA ASP A 438 -17.58 20.93 -13.95
C ASP A 438 -18.04 20.70 -12.51
N ARG A 439 -17.32 19.83 -11.77
CA ARG A 439 -17.59 19.54 -10.35
C ARG A 439 -17.37 20.77 -9.49
N ALA A 440 -16.22 21.46 -9.64
CA ALA A 440 -15.92 22.67 -8.89
C ALA A 440 -17.02 23.74 -9.07
N VAL A 441 -17.51 23.93 -10.30
CA VAL A 441 -18.64 24.84 -10.59
C VAL A 441 -19.94 24.35 -9.96
N ALA A 442 -20.23 23.05 -9.95
CA ALA A 442 -21.39 22.48 -9.27
C ALA A 442 -21.37 22.73 -7.75
N PHE A 443 -20.19 22.80 -7.14
CA PHE A 443 -19.99 23.19 -5.74
C PHE A 443 -19.84 24.70 -5.51
N GLY A 444 -19.98 25.51 -6.56
CA GLY A 444 -20.04 26.98 -6.47
C GLY A 444 -18.71 27.71 -6.66
N TYR A 445 -17.66 27.03 -7.14
CA TYR A 445 -16.40 27.69 -7.46
C TYR A 445 -16.57 28.61 -8.71
N PRO A 446 -16.06 29.85 -8.69
CA PRO A 446 -16.48 30.89 -9.65
C PRO A 446 -15.79 30.84 -11.02
N ASN A 447 -14.80 29.97 -11.23
CA ASN A 447 -14.06 29.89 -12.49
C ASN A 447 -13.72 28.43 -12.86
N GLN A 448 -13.40 28.18 -14.13
CA GLN A 448 -13.09 26.83 -14.63
C GLN A 448 -11.60 26.57 -14.84
N ARG A 449 -10.71 27.46 -14.36
CA ARG A 449 -9.26 27.23 -14.45
C ARG A 449 -8.83 26.40 -13.25
N ILE A 450 -9.14 25.12 -13.36
CA ILE A 450 -8.90 24.08 -12.35
C ILE A 450 -7.85 23.10 -12.85
N GLY A 451 -6.98 22.66 -11.95
CA GLY A 451 -6.18 21.45 -12.08
C GLY A 451 -6.59 20.45 -11.01
N GLU A 452 -6.15 19.21 -11.13
CA GLU A 452 -6.48 18.13 -10.20
C GLU A 452 -5.30 17.17 -10.14
N ASP A 453 -4.90 16.79 -8.93
CA ASP A 453 -3.98 15.69 -8.66
C ASP A 453 -4.66 14.68 -7.74
N ILE A 454 -4.46 13.40 -8.04
CA ILE A 454 -5.01 12.27 -7.27
C ILE A 454 -3.87 11.36 -6.87
N THR A 455 -3.94 10.79 -5.67
CA THR A 455 -3.04 9.71 -5.25
C THR A 455 -3.74 8.78 -4.26
N HIS A 456 -3.02 7.73 -3.84
CA HIS A 456 -3.45 6.72 -2.90
C HIS A 456 -2.38 6.58 -1.81
N GLN A 457 -2.27 7.60 -0.95
CA GLN A 457 -1.30 7.72 0.13
C GLN A 457 -1.97 7.99 1.48
N ASP A 458 -1.79 7.11 2.47
CA ASP A 458 -2.45 7.11 3.79
C ASP A 458 -2.53 8.44 4.58
N THR A 459 -1.73 9.47 4.22
CA THR A 459 -1.77 10.75 4.95
C THR A 459 -1.72 11.96 4.00
N PRO A 460 -2.35 13.09 4.38
CA PRO A 460 -2.31 14.32 3.59
C PRO A 460 -0.90 14.83 3.28
N GLY A 461 0.04 14.64 4.21
CA GLY A 461 1.44 15.03 3.99
C GLY A 461 2.15 14.11 3.00
N ALA A 462 1.90 12.80 3.08
CA ALA A 462 2.43 11.82 2.13
C ALA A 462 1.87 12.06 0.73
N ALA A 463 0.56 12.32 0.60
CA ALA A 463 -0.08 12.66 -0.67
C ALA A 463 0.57 13.87 -1.34
N VAL A 464 0.73 14.98 -0.60
CA VAL A 464 1.40 16.17 -1.14
C VAL A 464 2.86 15.90 -1.51
N ASN A 465 3.59 15.12 -0.71
CA ASN A 465 4.97 14.75 -1.05
C ASN A 465 5.04 13.89 -2.31
N ASP A 466 4.13 12.93 -2.48
CA ASP A 466 4.04 12.08 -3.66
C ASP A 466 3.80 12.91 -4.94
N TRP A 467 2.85 13.84 -4.89
CA TRP A 467 2.63 14.79 -5.99
C TRP A 467 3.85 15.66 -6.26
N VAL A 468 4.48 16.18 -5.20
CA VAL A 468 5.69 17.03 -5.33
C VAL A 468 6.88 16.24 -5.84
N ASP A 469 7.02 14.97 -5.53
CA ASP A 469 8.17 14.15 -5.94
C ASP A 469 8.01 13.60 -7.38
N SER A 470 6.79 13.65 -7.92
CA SER A 470 6.47 13.36 -9.33
C SER A 470 6.77 14.52 -10.30
N VAL A 471 6.47 14.35 -11.60
CA VAL A 471 6.76 15.34 -12.64
C VAL A 471 5.55 16.20 -12.97
N TYR A 472 4.47 15.59 -13.46
CA TYR A 472 3.23 16.24 -13.87
C TYR A 472 2.44 16.78 -12.68
N HIS A 473 2.22 16.02 -11.61
CA HIS A 473 1.45 16.54 -10.45
C HIS A 473 2.14 17.76 -9.81
N ARG A 474 3.48 17.75 -9.76
CA ARG A 474 4.27 18.90 -9.25
C ARG A 474 3.95 20.21 -9.99
N PHE A 475 3.59 20.17 -11.27
CA PHE A 475 3.39 21.38 -12.06
C PHE A 475 2.28 22.25 -11.49
N ALA A 476 1.14 21.68 -11.12
CA ALA A 476 0.02 22.42 -10.57
C ALA A 476 0.41 23.15 -9.26
N ILE A 477 1.14 22.46 -8.38
CA ILE A 477 1.60 22.97 -7.08
C ILE A 477 2.59 24.14 -7.24
N LEU A 478 3.49 24.07 -8.22
CA LEU A 478 4.56 25.05 -8.43
C LEU A 478 4.19 26.16 -9.41
N ARG A 479 2.97 26.18 -9.94
CA ARG A 479 2.54 27.26 -10.81
C ARG A 479 2.47 28.62 -10.08
N PRO A 480 3.03 29.70 -10.67
CA PRO A 480 2.96 31.03 -10.09
C PRO A 480 1.54 31.59 -9.98
N ASP A 481 0.62 31.15 -10.84
CA ASP A 481 -0.77 31.61 -10.89
C ASP A 481 -1.73 30.77 -10.02
N LEU A 482 -1.23 29.76 -9.29
CA LEU A 482 -2.00 29.05 -8.28
C LEU A 482 -2.33 29.99 -7.11
N THR A 483 -3.61 30.06 -6.74
CA THR A 483 -4.07 30.97 -5.67
C THR A 483 -4.85 30.27 -4.57
N ALA A 484 -5.58 29.21 -4.90
CA ALA A 484 -6.40 28.45 -3.98
C ALA A 484 -6.24 26.95 -4.22
N VAL A 485 -6.46 26.15 -3.19
CA VAL A 485 -6.52 24.69 -3.27
C VAL A 485 -7.74 24.15 -2.53
N GLY A 486 -8.25 23.01 -2.95
CA GLY A 486 -9.22 22.20 -2.21
C GLY A 486 -8.65 20.81 -2.02
N TYR A 487 -8.91 20.19 -0.86
CA TYR A 487 -8.41 18.85 -0.56
C TYR A 487 -9.56 17.95 -0.10
N GLY A 488 -9.68 16.81 -0.77
CA GLY A 488 -10.57 15.69 -0.51
C GLY A 488 -9.77 14.47 -0.10
N GLN A 489 -10.32 13.67 0.81
CA GLN A 489 -9.85 12.31 1.03
C GLN A 489 -11.06 11.43 1.33
N ALA A 490 -10.98 10.17 0.94
CA ALA A 490 -11.95 9.17 1.34
C ALA A 490 -11.23 7.83 1.48
N ASP A 491 -11.52 7.11 2.55
CA ASP A 491 -11.00 5.77 2.81
C ASP A 491 -12.10 4.88 3.41
N VAL A 492 -12.14 3.61 2.97
CA VAL A 492 -12.91 2.52 3.57
C VAL A 492 -12.11 1.23 3.40
N GLY A 493 -11.91 0.49 4.49
CA GLY A 493 -11.06 -0.71 4.47
C GLY A 493 -9.63 -0.38 4.02
N SER A 494 -9.17 -1.08 2.98
CA SER A 494 -7.85 -0.88 2.35
C SER A 494 -7.87 0.09 1.16
N LEU A 495 -9.05 0.60 0.79
CA LEU A 495 -9.26 1.46 -0.36
C LEU A 495 -9.27 2.90 0.11
N LEU A 496 -8.39 3.71 -0.45
CA LEU A 496 -8.25 5.11 -0.10
C LEU A 496 -7.93 5.96 -1.33
N MET A 497 -8.32 7.22 -1.31
CA MET A 497 -8.05 8.18 -2.35
C MET A 497 -7.93 9.59 -1.76
N GLU A 498 -6.84 10.27 -2.09
CA GLU A 498 -6.65 11.69 -1.85
C GLU A 498 -6.77 12.46 -3.16
N ASP A 499 -7.49 13.57 -3.12
CA ASP A 499 -7.71 14.46 -4.26
C ASP A 499 -7.36 15.89 -3.85
N MET A 500 -6.56 16.57 -4.68
CA MET A 500 -6.34 18.00 -4.57
C MET A 500 -6.77 18.73 -5.84
N GLU A 501 -7.73 19.65 -5.69
CA GLU A 501 -8.13 20.58 -6.74
C GLU A 501 -7.38 21.91 -6.63
N PHE A 502 -6.94 22.44 -7.77
CA PHE A 502 -6.08 23.62 -7.88
C PHE A 502 -6.79 24.78 -8.58
N GLY A 503 -6.96 25.91 -7.89
CA GLY A 503 -7.60 27.12 -8.43
C GLY A 503 -6.60 28.16 -8.96
N PHE A 504 -6.60 28.38 -10.28
CA PHE A 504 -5.64 29.28 -10.95
C PHE A 504 -6.23 30.67 -11.29
N ALA A 505 -5.57 31.73 -10.82
CA ALA A 505 -5.87 33.11 -11.22
C ALA A 505 -5.47 33.37 -12.67
N PRO A 506 -6.13 34.30 -13.41
CA PRO A 506 -5.88 34.54 -14.83
C PRO A 506 -4.38 34.60 -15.19
N PRO A 507 -3.95 33.99 -16.32
CA PRO A 507 -2.54 33.91 -16.66
C PRO A 507 -1.87 35.29 -16.70
N SER A 508 -0.72 35.40 -16.05
CA SER A 508 0.16 36.57 -16.15
C SER A 508 1.61 36.11 -16.19
N SER A 509 2.45 36.81 -16.95
CA SER A 509 3.89 36.54 -16.99
C SER A 509 4.48 36.54 -15.58
N ALA A 510 5.38 35.60 -15.30
CA ALA A 510 5.97 35.40 -13.98
C ALA A 510 7.44 34.97 -14.08
N VAL A 511 8.18 35.11 -12.98
CA VAL A 511 9.54 34.58 -12.90
C VAL A 511 9.48 33.05 -12.93
N PRO A 512 10.30 32.36 -13.76
CA PRO A 512 10.33 30.91 -13.79
C PRO A 512 10.71 30.34 -12.42
N VAL A 513 10.01 29.28 -12.00
CA VAL A 513 10.17 28.63 -10.70
C VAL A 513 11.09 27.43 -10.84
N LEU A 514 12.12 27.34 -10.00
CA LEU A 514 13.10 26.25 -10.00
C LEU A 514 12.76 25.22 -8.93
N TYR A 515 12.80 23.92 -9.26
CA TYR A 515 12.67 22.84 -8.28
C TYR A 515 13.54 21.62 -8.63
N PRO A 516 14.23 20.96 -7.69
CA PRO A 516 14.52 21.41 -6.33
C PRO A 516 15.03 22.85 -6.30
N ALA A 517 14.62 23.59 -5.28
CA ALA A 517 14.93 25.00 -5.17
C ALA A 517 16.44 25.24 -5.05
N ALA A 518 16.88 26.44 -5.42
CA ALA A 518 18.28 26.82 -5.30
C ALA A 518 18.77 26.69 -3.85
N GLY A 519 19.76 25.82 -3.62
CA GLY A 519 20.31 25.53 -2.30
C GLY A 519 19.51 24.52 -1.47
N GLN A 520 18.45 23.92 -2.01
CA GLN A 520 17.67 22.90 -1.30
C GLN A 520 18.56 21.72 -0.91
N THR A 521 18.41 21.25 0.33
CA THR A 521 19.08 20.06 0.86
C THR A 521 18.08 18.96 1.11
N SER A 522 18.57 17.74 1.31
CA SER A 522 17.73 16.56 1.59
C SER A 522 16.76 16.21 0.46
N VAL A 523 17.16 16.46 -0.79
CA VAL A 523 16.38 16.06 -1.98
C VAL A 523 16.46 14.54 -2.15
N ALA A 524 15.35 13.86 -2.43
CA ALA A 524 15.40 12.42 -2.69
C ALA A 524 16.38 12.08 -3.84
N THR A 525 16.91 10.86 -3.84
CA THR A 525 17.86 10.41 -4.86
C THR A 525 17.18 9.85 -6.08
N THR A 526 15.94 9.37 -5.93
CA THR A 526 15.21 8.60 -6.91
C THR A 526 13.84 9.18 -7.19
N PHE A 527 13.33 8.91 -8.38
CA PHE A 527 11.92 8.91 -8.69
C PHE A 527 11.51 7.48 -9.03
N VAL A 528 10.45 7.01 -8.38
CA VAL A 528 9.88 5.68 -8.58
C VAL A 528 8.65 5.88 -9.46
N ASP A 529 8.65 5.19 -10.60
CA ASP A 529 7.63 5.29 -11.65
C ASP A 529 6.22 4.95 -11.12
N ASN A 530 5.43 5.99 -10.89
CA ASN A 530 4.05 5.94 -10.39
C ASN A 530 3.17 7.01 -11.08
N GLU A 531 3.56 7.47 -12.27
CA GLU A 531 2.92 8.62 -12.92
C GLU A 531 2.26 8.24 -14.25
N LEU A 532 1.02 8.70 -14.46
CA LEU A 532 0.26 8.46 -15.68
C LEU A 532 -0.22 9.80 -16.25
N PRO A 533 0.27 10.24 -17.43
CA PRO A 533 1.18 9.54 -18.34
C PRO A 533 2.62 9.44 -17.82
N ASP A 534 3.35 8.41 -18.27
CA ASP A 534 4.76 8.21 -17.92
C ASP A 534 5.65 9.34 -18.49
N PRO A 535 6.44 10.04 -17.66
CA PRO A 535 7.36 11.10 -18.12
C PRO A 535 8.63 10.55 -18.80
N VAL A 536 8.88 9.24 -18.74
CA VAL A 536 10.04 8.55 -19.31
C VAL A 536 9.62 7.79 -20.58
N PRO A 537 10.43 7.79 -21.66
CA PRO A 537 10.12 6.96 -22.82
C PRO A 537 10.15 5.46 -22.48
N ALA A 538 9.18 4.71 -23.01
CA ALA A 538 9.09 3.26 -22.81
C ALA A 538 10.43 2.52 -23.07
N GLY A 539 10.88 1.73 -22.09
CA GLY A 539 12.18 1.01 -22.06
C GLY A 539 12.62 0.71 -20.62
N ASP A 540 13.86 0.28 -20.37
CA ASP A 540 14.45 0.26 -19.01
C ASP A 540 15.38 1.49 -18.84
N PRO A 541 15.49 2.17 -17.67
CA PRO A 541 15.19 1.71 -16.30
C PRO A 541 13.93 2.32 -15.64
N ARG A 542 13.35 1.56 -14.69
CA ARG A 542 12.08 1.86 -13.97
C ARG A 542 12.24 2.66 -12.67
N THR A 543 13.47 3.06 -12.35
CA THR A 543 13.77 3.99 -11.28
C THR A 543 14.80 4.98 -11.79
N THR A 544 14.37 6.23 -11.93
CA THR A 544 15.24 7.32 -12.39
C THR A 544 15.83 8.05 -11.21
N GLY A 545 16.75 8.97 -11.47
CA GLY A 545 17.10 9.98 -10.47
C GLY A 545 15.94 10.95 -10.25
N TYR A 546 16.00 11.67 -9.15
CA TYR A 546 14.96 12.65 -8.79
C TYR A 546 14.80 13.75 -9.87
N PRO A 547 13.56 14.08 -10.29
CA PRO A 547 13.30 15.03 -11.37
C PRO A 547 13.64 16.47 -10.96
N VAL A 548 14.26 17.20 -11.88
CA VAL A 548 14.54 18.63 -11.77
C VAL A 548 13.65 19.38 -12.75
N THR A 549 12.88 20.36 -12.28
CA THR A 549 11.88 21.07 -13.07
C THR A 549 12.10 22.58 -13.06
N VAL A 550 11.71 23.21 -14.16
CA VAL A 550 11.54 24.67 -14.26
C VAL A 550 10.15 24.95 -14.77
N THR A 551 9.31 25.56 -13.93
CA THR A 551 7.92 25.89 -14.27
C THR A 551 7.85 27.34 -14.74
N PHE A 552 7.42 27.53 -15.98
CA PHE A 552 7.20 28.85 -16.57
C PHE A 552 5.74 29.25 -16.46
N SER A 553 5.42 30.55 -16.55
CA SER A 553 4.02 30.96 -16.60
C SER A 553 3.37 30.45 -17.87
N VAL A 554 2.14 29.95 -17.79
CA VAL A 554 1.34 29.57 -18.97
C VAL A 554 0.97 30.77 -19.86
N ALA A 555 1.25 32.01 -19.42
CA ALA A 555 1.12 33.21 -20.23
C ALA A 555 2.33 33.48 -21.16
N ASP A 556 3.47 32.84 -20.90
CA ASP A 556 4.74 33.13 -21.58
C ASP A 556 5.00 32.16 -22.75
N GLY A 557 5.53 32.67 -23.87
CA GLY A 557 6.03 31.84 -24.96
C GLY A 557 7.46 31.36 -24.68
N VAL A 558 7.65 30.05 -24.49
CA VAL A 558 8.95 29.48 -24.10
C VAL A 558 9.55 28.61 -25.20
N ALA A 559 10.83 28.85 -25.52
CA ALA A 559 11.63 28.00 -26.40
C ALA A 559 12.86 27.47 -25.65
N LEU A 560 12.85 26.18 -25.31
CA LEU A 560 13.95 25.53 -24.60
C LEU A 560 15.13 25.27 -25.56
N SER A 561 16.33 25.70 -25.18
CA SER A 561 17.58 25.42 -25.92
C SER A 561 18.38 24.28 -25.29
N SER A 562 18.52 24.25 -23.97
CA SER A 562 19.18 23.15 -23.25
C SER A 562 18.75 23.09 -21.79
N PHE A 563 18.67 21.89 -21.23
CA PHE A 563 18.53 21.66 -19.80
C PHE A 563 19.49 20.53 -19.40
N THR A 564 20.40 20.81 -18.47
CA THR A 564 21.48 19.88 -18.09
C THR A 564 21.64 19.79 -16.58
N LEU A 565 22.09 18.64 -16.10
CA LEU A 565 22.50 18.40 -14.72
C LEU A 565 23.96 17.93 -14.71
N SER A 566 24.76 18.42 -13.76
CA SER A 566 26.16 18.02 -13.58
C SER A 566 26.43 17.59 -12.16
N ASP A 567 27.30 16.60 -12.00
CA ASP A 567 27.81 16.12 -10.72
C ASP A 567 28.84 17.09 -10.10
N PRO A 568 29.36 16.85 -8.87
CA PRO A 568 30.36 17.72 -8.25
C PRO A 568 31.67 17.86 -9.01
N SER A 569 31.99 16.92 -9.91
CA SER A 569 33.19 16.97 -10.75
C SER A 569 32.99 17.81 -12.03
N GLY A 570 31.75 18.23 -12.29
CA GLY A 570 31.35 18.97 -13.49
C GLY A 570 30.99 18.06 -14.67
N VAL A 571 30.91 16.74 -14.46
CA VAL A 571 30.50 15.79 -15.51
C VAL A 571 28.99 15.81 -15.64
N ALA A 572 28.49 15.85 -16.88
CA ALA A 572 27.06 15.83 -17.16
C ALA A 572 26.44 14.47 -16.76
N VAL A 573 25.33 14.54 -16.02
CA VAL A 573 24.50 13.38 -15.68
C VAL A 573 23.59 13.09 -16.87
N PRO A 574 23.60 11.87 -17.44
CA PRO A 574 22.68 11.52 -18.50
C PRO A 574 21.23 11.61 -18.01
N ALA A 575 20.35 12.24 -18.80
CA ALA A 575 18.98 12.51 -18.39
C ALA A 575 18.02 12.58 -19.59
N TYR A 576 16.75 12.26 -19.35
CA TYR A 576 15.64 12.58 -20.22
C TYR A 576 15.23 14.04 -20.01
N VAL A 577 14.75 14.71 -21.06
CA VAL A 577 14.31 16.10 -20.98
C VAL A 577 12.93 16.25 -21.58
N LEU A 578 12.00 16.78 -20.79
CA LEU A 578 10.68 17.20 -21.24
C LEU A 578 10.70 18.71 -21.49
N SER A 579 10.22 19.11 -22.67
CA SER A 579 10.16 20.52 -23.07
C SER A 579 8.84 21.18 -22.67
N PRO A 580 8.83 22.51 -22.45
CA PRO A 580 7.61 23.28 -22.24
C PRO A 580 6.58 23.06 -23.35
N SER A 581 5.35 22.75 -22.95
CA SER A 581 4.22 22.50 -23.82
C SER A 581 2.91 22.65 -23.04
N THR A 582 1.77 22.57 -23.71
CA THR A 582 0.46 22.57 -23.02
C THR A 582 0.33 21.37 -22.08
N SER A 583 0.82 20.20 -22.46
CA SER A 583 0.75 18.97 -21.64
C SER A 583 1.72 18.97 -20.45
N THR A 584 2.71 19.85 -20.44
CA THR A 584 3.61 20.03 -19.28
C THR A 584 3.29 21.28 -18.49
N GLU A 585 2.12 21.90 -18.73
CA GLU A 585 1.73 23.17 -18.14
C GLU A 585 2.82 24.27 -18.29
N ASN A 586 3.43 24.29 -19.47
CA ASN A 586 4.58 25.14 -19.82
C ASN A 586 5.85 24.90 -18.99
N SER A 587 5.99 23.76 -18.32
CA SER A 587 7.18 23.39 -17.54
C SER A 587 8.19 22.60 -18.37
N ALA A 588 9.47 22.76 -18.04
CA ALA A 588 10.56 21.89 -18.49
C ALA A 588 10.98 20.95 -17.36
N SER A 589 11.30 19.69 -17.69
CA SER A 589 11.74 18.69 -16.71
C SER A 589 13.00 17.99 -17.19
N LEU A 590 13.87 17.62 -16.26
CA LEU A 590 15.07 16.83 -16.47
C LEU A 590 15.04 15.65 -15.49
N LEU A 591 15.05 14.43 -16.03
CA LEU A 591 15.00 13.18 -15.27
C LEU A 591 16.31 12.40 -15.47
N PRO A 592 17.20 12.32 -14.48
CA PRO A 592 18.44 11.53 -14.59
C PRO A 592 18.12 10.06 -14.90
N VAL A 593 18.84 9.41 -15.81
CA VAL A 593 18.56 8.01 -16.21
C VAL A 593 18.85 6.98 -15.11
N SER A 594 19.41 7.40 -13.98
CA SER A 594 19.73 6.51 -12.86
C SER A 594 19.62 7.27 -11.53
N PRO A 595 19.39 6.55 -10.42
CA PRO A 595 19.41 7.12 -9.07
C PRO A 595 20.62 8.03 -8.84
N LEU A 596 20.36 9.20 -8.23
CA LEU A 596 21.42 10.11 -7.83
C LEU A 596 22.18 9.55 -6.61
N HIS A 597 23.43 9.94 -6.43
CA HIS A 597 24.19 9.59 -5.24
C HIS A 597 23.66 10.36 -4.03
N THR A 598 23.60 9.72 -2.86
CA THR A 598 23.25 10.35 -1.58
C THR A 598 24.29 11.41 -1.18
N LYS A 599 23.92 12.41 -0.37
CA LYS A 599 24.80 13.47 0.18
C LYS A 599 25.64 14.19 -0.88
N THR A 600 25.12 14.30 -2.10
CA THR A 600 25.86 14.79 -3.26
C THR A 600 25.22 16.09 -3.76
N SER A 601 26.06 17.09 -4.03
CA SER A 601 25.61 18.36 -4.61
C SER A 601 25.62 18.27 -6.13
N TYR A 602 24.46 18.48 -6.75
CA TYR A 602 24.32 18.55 -8.20
C TYR A 602 24.08 19.99 -8.65
N THR A 603 24.49 20.31 -9.88
CA THR A 603 24.31 21.63 -10.49
C THR A 603 23.46 21.52 -11.75
N ALA A 604 22.30 22.16 -11.75
CA ALA A 604 21.40 22.26 -12.89
C ALA A 604 21.64 23.56 -13.66
N ARG A 605 21.52 23.51 -14.99
CA ARG A 605 21.55 24.69 -15.86
C ARG A 605 20.48 24.59 -16.94
N ILE A 606 19.71 25.66 -17.10
CA ILE A 606 18.70 25.80 -18.14
C ILE A 606 19.03 27.01 -19.03
N VAL A 607 18.90 26.82 -20.34
CA VAL A 607 18.99 27.87 -21.35
C VAL A 607 17.73 27.84 -22.20
N ALA A 608 17.00 28.94 -22.23
CA ALA A 608 15.74 29.08 -22.95
C ALA A 608 15.57 30.53 -23.46
N SER A 609 14.52 30.74 -24.26
CA SER A 609 14.00 32.07 -24.54
C SER A 609 12.56 32.18 -24.04
N ILE A 610 12.25 33.30 -23.37
CA ILE A 610 10.91 33.64 -22.85
C ILE A 610 10.47 34.91 -23.59
N ASP A 611 9.44 34.80 -24.43
CA ASP A 611 8.96 35.88 -25.31
C ASP A 611 10.07 36.57 -26.10
N GLY A 612 11.04 35.78 -26.59
CA GLY A 612 12.20 36.26 -27.34
C GLY A 612 13.34 36.84 -26.49
N ARG A 613 13.19 36.91 -25.16
CA ARG A 613 14.27 37.32 -24.23
C ARG A 613 15.09 36.11 -23.82
N PRO A 614 16.43 36.21 -23.73
CA PRO A 614 17.26 35.09 -23.28
C PRO A 614 17.07 34.83 -21.78
N TYR A 615 17.02 33.56 -21.41
CA TYR A 615 17.00 33.07 -20.04
C TYR A 615 18.09 32.00 -19.88
N ASP A 616 19.11 32.28 -19.06
CA ASP A 616 20.22 31.37 -18.75
C ASP A 616 20.42 31.36 -17.24
N THR A 617 20.09 30.25 -16.61
CA THR A 617 20.09 30.13 -15.14
C THR A 617 20.80 28.85 -14.73
N THR A 618 21.66 28.96 -13.71
CA THR A 618 22.38 27.84 -13.09
C THR A 618 22.14 27.85 -11.59
N TRP A 619 21.83 26.70 -10.99
CA TRP A 619 21.64 26.55 -9.55
C TRP A 619 22.06 25.15 -9.10
N SER A 620 22.15 24.95 -7.78
CA SER A 620 22.55 23.67 -7.20
C SER A 620 21.60 23.24 -6.09
N PHE A 621 21.53 21.94 -5.85
CA PHE A 621 20.82 21.31 -4.73
C PHE A 621 21.63 20.12 -4.19
N THR A 622 21.29 19.62 -3.00
CA THR A 622 21.97 18.49 -2.34
C THR A 622 21.00 17.37 -2.02
N THR A 623 21.38 16.14 -2.39
CA THR A 623 20.57 14.94 -2.12
C THR A 623 20.61 14.52 -0.65
N ALA A 624 19.59 13.77 -0.25
CA ALA A 624 19.40 13.20 1.08
C ALA A 624 20.48 12.17 1.44
N SER A 625 20.49 11.83 2.74
CA SER A 625 21.55 11.02 3.36
C SER A 625 21.48 9.54 3.06
#